data_AF-A0A8C1FD40-F1
#
_entry.id   AF-A0A8C1FD40-F1
#
_cell.length_a   1.000
_cell.length_b   1.000
_cell.length_c   1.000
_cell.angle_alpha   90.00
_cell.angle_beta   90.00
_cell.angle_gamma   90.00
#
_symmetry.space_group_name_H-M   'P 1'
#
loop_
_entity.id
_entity.type
_entity.pdbx_description
1 polymer ?
#
loop_
_entity_poly.entity_id
_entity_poly.type
_entity_poly.pdbx_seq_one_letter_code
_entity_poly.pdbx_strand_id
1 'polypeptide(L)'
;CCYTMFLFVYLSRCRNNPYQKVVYFKFILLSILKECMELNATRPDAVVPPVEITLYYESLCPGCRAFLTEQLFPTWILLKDIMNVNLVPFGNAKELPEDNIFSCQHGEPECYINIVEACVLYAANNAAFPVIYCMESSADILKSAKPCLQLYAPFVKWQTIESCTRGEFGHRLMHQNAVKTQALKPAHLHVPWITFNGEYTNEWEDKAMSTLFNIVCILYKGIKPPVCTGALKKLDRSFC
;
A
#
# COMPACT_ATOMS: atom_id res chain seq x y z
N CYS A 1 -5.83 -14.69 15.63
CA CYS A 1 -6.10 -13.51 16.48
C CYS A 1 -7.37 -13.59 17.35
N CYS A 2 -8.34 -14.49 17.11
CA CYS A 2 -9.56 -14.53 17.95
C CYS A 2 -9.42 -15.25 19.32
N TYR A 3 -8.33 -15.96 19.59
CA TYR A 3 -8.25 -16.83 20.77
C TYR A 3 -7.77 -16.12 22.05
N THR A 4 -6.93 -15.10 21.95
CA THR A 4 -6.20 -14.54 23.09
C THR A 4 -6.93 -13.44 23.84
N MET A 5 -7.85 -12.70 23.20
CA MET A 5 -8.51 -11.54 23.82
C MET A 5 -9.70 -11.91 24.74
N PHE A 6 -10.18 -13.16 24.70
CA PHE A 6 -11.40 -13.57 25.42
C PHE A 6 -11.16 -14.35 26.72
N LEU A 7 -9.94 -14.83 26.98
CA LEU A 7 -9.63 -15.53 28.24
C LEU A 7 -9.83 -14.61 29.46
N PHE A 8 -9.63 -13.30 29.29
CA PHE A 8 -9.79 -12.30 30.35
C PHE A 8 -11.26 -12.06 30.76
N VAL A 9 -12.21 -12.13 29.81
CA VAL A 9 -13.65 -11.96 30.12
C VAL A 9 -14.21 -13.17 30.88
N TYR A 10 -13.64 -14.36 30.64
CA TYR A 10 -14.06 -15.62 31.27
C TYR A 10 -13.81 -15.65 32.79
N LEU A 11 -12.77 -14.97 33.28
CA LEU A 11 -12.35 -15.05 34.69
C LEU A 11 -13.04 -14.02 35.61
N SER A 12 -13.59 -12.92 35.08
CA SER A 12 -14.05 -11.80 35.91
C SER A 12 -15.55 -11.82 36.29
N ARG A 13 -16.39 -12.68 35.68
CA ARG A 13 -17.87 -12.58 35.87
C ARG A 13 -18.63 -13.84 36.30
N CYS A 14 -18.02 -15.02 36.39
CA CYS A 14 -18.76 -16.24 36.72
C CYS A 14 -18.62 -16.66 38.20
N ARG A 15 -19.58 -16.24 39.04
CA ARG A 15 -19.86 -16.90 40.33
C ARG A 15 -20.28 -18.36 40.11
N ASN A 16 -19.58 -19.27 40.77
CA ASN A 16 -19.82 -20.70 41.10
C ASN A 16 -21.13 -21.42 40.67
N ASN A 17 -21.54 -21.41 39.39
CA ASN A 17 -22.53 -22.38 38.88
C ASN A 17 -22.08 -23.02 37.53
N PRO A 18 -21.83 -24.34 37.48
CA PRO A 18 -21.33 -25.02 36.28
C PRO A 18 -22.31 -25.00 35.10
N TYR A 19 -23.63 -25.01 35.33
CA TYR A 19 -24.62 -24.98 34.26
C TYR A 19 -24.65 -23.64 33.52
N GLN A 20 -24.47 -22.54 34.25
CA GLN A 20 -24.46 -21.20 33.68
C GLN A 20 -23.21 -20.99 32.81
N LYS A 21 -22.05 -21.53 33.21
CA LYS A 21 -20.82 -21.50 32.39
C LYS A 21 -20.99 -22.20 31.04
N VAL A 22 -21.66 -23.35 30.99
CA VAL A 22 -21.86 -24.13 29.74
C VAL A 22 -22.76 -23.39 28.75
N VAL A 23 -23.84 -22.78 29.24
CA VAL A 23 -24.77 -22.02 28.39
C VAL A 23 -24.07 -20.80 27.78
N TYR A 24 -23.36 -20.02 28.61
CA TYR A 24 -22.60 -18.86 28.13
C TYR A 24 -21.50 -19.26 27.14
N PHE A 25 -20.80 -20.37 27.38
CA PHE A 25 -19.78 -20.87 26.45
C PHE A 25 -20.37 -21.24 25.08
N LYS A 26 -21.57 -21.86 25.05
CA LYS A 26 -22.26 -22.20 23.80
C LYS A 26 -22.72 -20.95 23.03
N PHE A 27 -23.21 -19.93 23.72
CA PHE A 27 -23.54 -18.63 23.10
C PHE A 27 -22.31 -17.95 22.51
N ILE A 28 -21.20 -17.90 23.26
CA ILE A 28 -19.94 -17.32 22.77
C ILE A 28 -19.45 -18.08 21.53
N LEU A 29 -19.47 -19.41 21.56
CA LEU A 29 -19.05 -20.24 20.42
C LEU A 29 -19.92 -19.98 19.17
N LEU A 30 -21.24 -19.85 19.33
CA LEU A 30 -22.16 -19.53 18.24
C LEU A 30 -21.93 -18.12 17.68
N SER A 31 -21.67 -17.12 18.53
CA SER A 31 -21.36 -15.76 18.09
C SER A 31 -20.03 -15.71 17.31
N ILE A 32 -19.01 -16.42 17.78
CA ILE A 32 -17.73 -16.55 17.07
C ILE A 32 -17.93 -17.25 15.72
N LEU A 33 -18.69 -18.34 15.68
CA LEU A 33 -19.03 -19.03 14.44
C LEU A 33 -19.74 -18.11 13.46
N LYS A 34 -20.71 -17.30 13.91
CA LYS A 34 -21.41 -16.31 13.08
C LYS A 34 -20.44 -15.26 12.52
N GLU A 35 -19.61 -14.64 13.37
CA GLU A 35 -18.61 -13.66 12.93
C GLU A 35 -17.60 -14.25 11.96
N CYS A 36 -17.12 -15.48 12.19
CA CYS A 36 -16.22 -16.17 11.29
C CYS A 36 -16.88 -16.48 9.94
N MET A 37 -18.16 -16.87 9.93
CA MET A 37 -18.91 -17.11 8.70
C MET A 37 -19.15 -15.80 7.92
N GLU A 38 -19.48 -14.70 8.60
CA GLU A 38 -19.64 -13.38 7.99
C GLU A 38 -18.31 -12.82 7.44
N LEU A 39 -17.21 -13.03 8.15
CA LEU A 39 -15.85 -12.70 7.67
C LEU A 39 -15.46 -13.55 6.46
N ASN A 40 -15.76 -14.86 6.46
CA ASN A 40 -15.51 -15.70 5.30
C ASN A 40 -16.37 -15.32 4.09
N ALA A 41 -17.63 -14.93 4.31
CA ALA A 41 -18.52 -14.50 3.24
C ALA A 41 -18.14 -13.15 2.60
N THR A 42 -17.36 -12.34 3.32
CA THR A 42 -16.88 -11.02 2.86
C THR A 42 -15.42 -11.03 2.42
N ARG A 43 -14.72 -12.16 2.59
CA ARG A 43 -13.34 -12.31 2.14
C ARG A 43 -13.31 -12.25 0.60
N PRO A 44 -12.35 -11.53 0.00
CA PRO A 44 -12.13 -11.59 -1.44
C PRO A 44 -11.95 -13.03 -1.88
N ASP A 45 -12.58 -13.40 -3.00
CA ASP A 45 -12.39 -14.71 -3.61
C ASP A 45 -10.91 -14.87 -3.96
N ALA A 46 -10.25 -15.87 -3.37
CA ALA A 46 -8.83 -16.13 -3.60
C ALA A 46 -8.53 -16.49 -5.07
N VAL A 47 -9.55 -16.80 -5.87
CA VAL A 47 -9.45 -17.07 -7.31
C VAL A 47 -9.36 -15.78 -8.13
N VAL A 48 -9.88 -14.65 -7.63
CA VAL A 48 -9.88 -13.39 -8.37
C VAL A 48 -8.67 -12.54 -7.97
N PRO A 49 -7.79 -12.17 -8.92
CA PRO A 49 -6.63 -11.35 -8.61
C PRO A 49 -7.05 -9.94 -8.18
N PRO A 50 -6.31 -9.31 -7.25
CA PRO A 50 -6.49 -7.91 -6.91
C PRO A 50 -6.19 -7.03 -8.13
N VAL A 51 -6.76 -5.82 -8.15
CA VAL A 51 -6.39 -4.81 -9.15
C VAL A 51 -4.96 -4.37 -8.88
N GLU A 52 -4.08 -4.58 -9.85
CA GLU A 52 -2.71 -4.09 -9.78
C GLU A 52 -2.69 -2.61 -10.18
N ILE A 53 -2.13 -1.76 -9.33
CA ILE A 53 -1.87 -0.37 -9.62
C ILE A 53 -0.37 -0.16 -9.60
N THR A 54 0.20 0.28 -10.72
CA THR A 54 1.60 0.69 -10.76
C THR A 54 1.68 2.19 -10.97
N LEU A 55 2.32 2.89 -10.02
CA LEU A 55 2.61 4.32 -10.08
C LEU A 55 4.07 4.52 -10.49
N TYR A 56 4.26 5.19 -11.62
CA TYR A 56 5.56 5.70 -12.08
C TYR A 56 5.64 7.19 -11.72
N TYR A 57 6.66 7.57 -10.96
CA TYR A 57 6.72 8.89 -10.33
C TYR A 57 8.16 9.36 -10.06
N GLU A 58 8.29 10.63 -9.66
CA GLU A 58 9.53 11.26 -9.24
C GLU A 58 9.33 11.86 -7.86
N SER A 59 10.31 11.69 -6.97
CA SER A 59 10.18 12.06 -5.55
C SER A 59 10.00 13.55 -5.28
N LEU A 60 10.49 14.45 -6.16
CA LEU A 60 10.31 15.90 -5.96
C LEU A 60 9.16 16.48 -6.79
N CYS A 61 8.45 15.67 -7.58
CA CYS A 61 7.33 16.13 -8.38
C CYS A 61 6.07 16.41 -7.53
N PRO A 62 5.57 17.65 -7.42
CA PRO A 62 4.43 17.97 -6.56
C PRO A 62 3.16 17.18 -6.90
N GLY A 63 2.87 16.95 -8.19
CA GLY A 63 1.72 16.17 -8.63
C GLY A 63 1.83 14.69 -8.25
N CYS A 64 3.04 14.13 -8.30
CA CYS A 64 3.31 12.76 -7.85
C CYS A 64 3.04 12.61 -6.35
N ARG A 65 3.56 13.56 -5.57
CA ARG A 65 3.41 13.59 -4.11
C ARG A 65 1.96 13.72 -3.70
N ALA A 66 1.22 14.63 -4.32
CA ALA A 66 -0.21 14.80 -4.08
C ALA A 66 -0.98 13.52 -4.40
N PHE A 67 -0.75 12.91 -5.57
CA PHE A 67 -1.41 11.66 -5.91
C PHE A 67 -1.08 10.52 -4.93
N LEU A 68 0.20 10.34 -4.59
CA LEU A 68 0.64 9.28 -3.68
C LEU A 68 0.01 9.43 -2.29
N THR A 69 0.00 10.65 -1.75
CA THR A 69 -0.42 10.92 -0.37
C THR A 69 -1.93 11.12 -0.22
N GLU A 70 -2.60 11.69 -1.21
CA GLU A 70 -4.02 12.04 -1.13
C GLU A 70 -4.94 11.03 -1.83
N GLN A 71 -4.48 10.35 -2.87
CA GLN A 71 -5.28 9.37 -3.63
C GLN A 71 -4.83 7.93 -3.35
N LEU A 72 -3.56 7.61 -3.59
CA LEU A 72 -3.07 6.24 -3.60
C LEU A 72 -3.05 5.60 -2.22
N PHE A 73 -2.38 6.22 -1.24
CA PHE A 73 -2.23 5.65 0.09
C PHE A 73 -3.57 5.52 0.85
N PRO A 74 -4.46 6.54 0.87
CA PRO A 74 -5.78 6.40 1.51
C PRO A 74 -6.64 5.31 0.86
N THR A 75 -6.63 5.22 -0.48
CA THR A 75 -7.35 4.16 -1.20
C THR A 75 -6.80 2.78 -0.84
N TRP A 76 -5.48 2.62 -0.82
CA TRP A 76 -4.84 1.36 -0.44
C TRP A 76 -5.22 0.92 0.98
N ILE A 77 -5.25 1.83 1.96
CA ILE A 77 -5.70 1.49 3.32
C ILE A 77 -7.11 0.89 3.33
N LEU A 78 -8.02 1.42 2.50
CA LEU A 78 -9.40 0.96 2.42
C LEU A 78 -9.59 -0.31 1.57
N LEU A 79 -8.76 -0.51 0.55
CA LEU A 79 -8.95 -1.51 -0.49
C LEU A 79 -7.79 -2.52 -0.64
N LYS A 80 -6.80 -2.56 0.26
CA LYS A 80 -5.62 -3.45 0.20
C LYS A 80 -5.93 -4.94 0.01
N ASP A 81 -7.13 -5.39 0.34
CA ASP A 81 -7.55 -6.77 0.17
C ASP A 81 -7.90 -7.11 -1.30
N ILE A 82 -8.15 -6.09 -2.13
CA ILE A 82 -8.51 -6.21 -3.56
C ILE A 82 -7.61 -5.36 -4.47
N MET A 83 -6.53 -4.80 -3.92
CA MET A 83 -5.65 -3.86 -4.61
C MET A 83 -4.20 -4.18 -4.25
N ASN A 84 -3.34 -4.30 -5.26
CA ASN A 84 -1.90 -4.37 -5.08
C ASN A 84 -1.24 -3.11 -5.64
N VAL A 85 -0.23 -2.59 -4.95
CA VAL A 85 0.45 -1.34 -5.33
C VAL A 85 1.91 -1.61 -5.64
N ASN A 86 2.33 -1.19 -6.82
CA ASN A 86 3.72 -1.15 -7.22
C ASN A 86 4.15 0.32 -7.39
N LEU A 87 5.31 0.66 -6.84
CA LEU A 87 5.90 1.98 -6.94
C LEU A 87 7.18 1.91 -7.78
N VAL A 88 7.34 2.82 -8.73
CA VAL A 88 8.50 2.90 -9.62
C VAL A 88 9.05 4.34 -9.58
N PRO A 89 9.92 4.66 -8.59
CA PRO A 89 10.57 5.96 -8.52
C PRO A 89 11.64 6.05 -9.62
N PHE A 90 11.35 6.84 -10.65
CA PHE A 90 12.24 7.18 -11.76
C PHE A 90 11.64 8.33 -12.59
N GLY A 91 10.40 8.14 -13.06
CA GLY A 91 9.63 9.12 -13.82
C GLY A 91 10.35 9.66 -15.06
N ASN A 92 10.44 10.98 -15.19
CA ASN A 92 11.09 11.64 -16.32
C ASN A 92 12.62 11.69 -16.22
N ALA A 93 13.23 11.01 -15.24
CA ALA A 93 14.67 10.90 -15.17
C ALA A 93 15.23 10.27 -16.45
N LYS A 94 16.50 10.59 -16.74
CA LYS A 94 17.25 10.01 -17.84
C LYS A 94 18.45 9.29 -17.28
N GLU A 95 18.65 8.06 -17.74
CA GLU A 95 19.91 7.36 -17.54
C GLU A 95 20.87 7.76 -18.65
N LEU A 96 22.09 8.15 -18.29
CA LEU A 96 23.18 8.51 -19.18
C LEU A 96 24.22 7.38 -19.10
N PRO A 97 24.17 6.37 -19.99
CA PRO A 97 24.97 5.16 -19.84
C PRO A 97 26.48 5.40 -19.98
N GLU A 98 26.87 6.44 -20.72
CA GLU A 98 28.29 6.80 -20.95
C GLU A 98 28.99 7.21 -19.66
N ASP A 99 28.26 7.92 -18.78
CA ASP A 99 28.80 8.43 -17.52
C ASP A 99 28.36 7.61 -16.30
N ASN A 100 27.45 6.64 -16.49
CA ASN A 100 26.79 5.89 -15.42
C ASN A 100 26.13 6.84 -14.38
N ILE A 101 25.41 7.84 -14.90
CA ILE A 101 24.77 8.91 -14.12
C ILE A 101 23.29 8.99 -14.47
N PHE A 102 22.47 9.38 -13.50
CA PHE A 102 21.08 9.76 -13.71
C PHE A 102 20.92 11.28 -13.72
N SER A 103 20.11 11.80 -14.64
CA SER A 103 19.69 13.19 -14.69
C SER A 103 18.20 13.29 -14.39
N CYS A 104 17.82 14.07 -13.38
CA CYS A 104 16.44 14.23 -12.94
C CYS A 104 15.97 15.69 -13.10
N GLN A 105 14.66 15.90 -13.25
CA GLN A 105 14.11 17.22 -13.59
C GLN A 105 14.29 18.24 -12.46
N HIS A 106 14.26 17.78 -11.21
CA HIS A 106 14.44 18.60 -10.02
C HIS A 106 15.87 18.52 -9.46
N GLY A 107 16.83 18.09 -10.29
CA GLY A 107 18.26 18.05 -9.98
C GLY A 107 18.72 16.81 -9.23
N GLU A 108 19.97 16.84 -8.78
CA GLU A 108 20.62 15.72 -8.07
C GLU A 108 19.88 15.27 -6.80
N PRO A 109 19.27 16.16 -5.99
CA PRO A 109 18.49 15.72 -4.82
C PRO A 109 17.35 14.76 -5.16
N GLU A 110 16.64 14.97 -6.27
CA GLU A 110 15.59 14.05 -6.73
C GLU A 110 16.16 12.70 -7.14
N CYS A 111 17.25 12.69 -7.91
CA CYS A 111 17.91 11.43 -8.28
C CYS A 111 18.34 10.65 -7.03
N TYR A 112 18.92 11.33 -6.04
CA TYR A 112 19.34 10.71 -4.80
C TYR A 112 18.14 10.14 -4.03
N ILE A 113 17.04 10.89 -3.90
CA ILE A 113 15.83 10.44 -3.19
C ILE A 113 15.15 9.29 -3.94
N ASN A 114 15.09 9.31 -5.28
CA ASN A 114 14.57 8.19 -6.07
C ASN A 114 15.34 6.89 -5.78
N ILE A 115 16.67 6.96 -5.62
CA ILE A 115 17.50 5.82 -5.21
C ILE A 115 17.20 5.39 -3.77
N VAL A 116 17.04 6.35 -2.83
CA VAL A 116 16.64 6.04 -1.44
C VAL A 116 15.33 5.27 -1.42
N GLU A 117 14.32 5.72 -2.16
CA GLU A 117 13.01 5.08 -2.22
C GLU A 117 13.08 3.70 -2.87
N ALA A 118 13.87 3.54 -3.94
CA ALA A 118 14.12 2.23 -4.55
C ALA A 118 14.77 1.26 -3.54
N CYS A 119 15.74 1.73 -2.75
CA CYS A 119 16.36 0.95 -1.67
C CYS A 119 15.37 0.60 -0.55
N VAL A 120 14.44 1.51 -0.20
CA VAL A 120 13.37 1.24 0.78
C VAL A 120 12.40 0.18 0.24
N LEU A 121 11.98 0.28 -1.03
CA LEU A 121 11.14 -0.72 -1.69
C LEU A 121 11.76 -2.11 -1.62
N TYR A 122 13.07 -2.20 -1.88
CA TYR A 122 13.80 -3.47 -1.79
C TYR A 122 13.92 -3.99 -0.35
N ALA A 123 14.28 -3.14 0.61
CA ALA A 123 14.64 -3.59 1.95
C ALA A 123 13.45 -3.82 2.89
N ALA A 124 12.36 -3.04 2.75
CA ALA A 124 11.26 -3.03 3.71
C ALA A 124 10.06 -3.92 3.31
N ASN A 125 10.07 -4.52 2.11
CA ASN A 125 9.00 -5.40 1.61
C ASN A 125 7.61 -4.74 1.79
N ASN A 126 6.67 -5.44 2.42
CA ASN A 126 5.30 -4.96 2.68
C ASN A 126 5.23 -3.68 3.53
N ALA A 127 6.29 -3.33 4.26
CA ALA A 127 6.35 -2.09 5.04
C ALA A 127 6.86 -0.89 4.22
N ALA A 128 7.35 -1.11 2.99
CA ALA A 128 7.94 -0.05 2.18
C ALA A 128 6.95 1.05 1.82
N PHE A 129 5.71 0.69 1.46
CA PHE A 129 4.74 1.69 1.03
C PHE A 129 4.37 2.69 2.14
N PRO A 130 4.09 2.27 3.39
CA PRO A 130 3.96 3.20 4.51
C PRO A 130 5.20 4.07 4.77
N VAL A 131 6.41 3.55 4.59
CA VAL A 131 7.65 4.35 4.72
C VAL A 131 7.70 5.45 3.65
N ILE A 132 7.43 5.11 2.38
CA ILE A 132 7.46 6.06 1.26
C ILE A 132 6.36 7.10 1.41
N TYR A 133 5.14 6.69 1.78
CA TYR A 133 4.06 7.62 2.10
C TYR A 133 4.46 8.64 3.17
N CYS A 134 5.12 8.19 4.24
CA CYS A 134 5.61 9.06 5.29
C CYS A 134 6.68 10.05 4.80
N MET A 135 7.62 9.58 3.98
CA MET A 135 8.65 10.41 3.37
C MET A 135 8.03 11.48 2.47
N GLU A 136 7.14 11.07 1.58
CA GLU A 136 6.49 11.92 0.59
C GLU A 136 5.47 12.89 1.18
N SER A 137 4.99 12.62 2.39
CA SER A 137 4.15 13.55 3.17
C SER A 137 4.98 14.64 3.89
N SER A 138 6.30 14.52 3.95
CA SER A 138 7.16 15.45 4.69
C SER A 138 7.55 16.68 3.88
N ALA A 139 7.73 17.82 4.54
CA ALA A 139 8.33 19.00 3.89
C ALA A 139 9.77 18.74 3.41
N ASP A 140 10.51 17.89 4.12
CA ASP A 140 11.85 17.44 3.77
C ASP A 140 11.87 15.91 3.69
N ILE A 141 11.78 15.40 2.46
CA ILE A 141 11.65 13.96 2.14
C ILE A 141 12.91 13.22 2.60
N LEU A 142 14.10 13.77 2.31
CA LEU A 142 15.36 13.12 2.66
C LEU A 142 15.59 13.08 4.18
N LYS A 143 15.35 14.18 4.91
CA LYS A 143 15.50 14.17 6.38
C LYS A 143 14.49 13.26 7.06
N SER A 144 13.30 13.07 6.48
CA SER A 144 12.27 12.20 7.03
C SER A 144 12.49 10.71 6.74
N ALA A 145 13.33 10.33 5.78
CA ALA A 145 13.59 8.93 5.42
C ALA A 145 13.93 8.03 6.62
N LYS A 146 14.87 8.46 7.48
CA LYS A 146 15.27 7.69 8.66
C LYS A 146 14.16 7.53 9.70
N PRO A 147 13.51 8.61 10.20
CA PRO A 147 12.41 8.46 11.15
C PRO A 147 11.20 7.71 10.57
N CYS A 148 10.88 7.90 9.28
CA CYS A 148 9.83 7.13 8.61
C CYS A 148 10.14 5.63 8.54
N LEU A 149 11.39 5.27 8.21
CA LEU A 149 11.87 3.89 8.25
C LEU A 149 11.75 3.29 9.66
N GLN A 150 12.15 4.04 10.68
CA GLN A 150 12.05 3.59 12.08
C GLN A 150 10.60 3.41 12.53
N LEU A 151 9.69 4.24 12.04
CA LEU A 151 8.27 4.17 12.41
C LEU A 151 7.57 2.95 11.80
N TYR A 152 7.79 2.70 10.51
CA TYR A 152 7.01 1.69 9.77
C TYR A 152 7.78 0.38 9.50
N ALA A 153 9.10 0.42 9.48
CA ALA A 153 9.97 -0.73 9.24
C ALA A 153 11.15 -0.80 10.25
N PRO A 154 10.89 -0.82 11.57
CA PRO A 154 11.94 -0.79 12.61
C PRO A 154 12.91 -1.98 12.54
N PHE A 155 12.53 -3.06 11.84
CA PHE A 155 13.37 -4.23 11.59
C PHE A 155 14.44 -4.00 10.50
N VAL A 156 14.33 -2.93 9.71
CA VAL A 156 15.35 -2.53 8.72
C VAL A 156 16.26 -1.48 9.34
N LYS A 157 17.56 -1.80 9.43
CA LYS A 157 18.56 -0.85 9.92
C LYS A 157 18.77 0.27 8.88
N TRP A 158 18.87 1.52 9.33
CA TRP A 158 19.15 2.66 8.46
C TRP A 158 20.41 2.46 7.60
N GLN A 159 21.45 1.83 8.17
CA GLN A 159 22.70 1.54 7.47
C GLN A 159 22.51 0.67 6.22
N THR A 160 21.47 -0.18 6.20
CA THR A 160 21.12 -0.98 5.02
C THR A 160 20.67 -0.07 3.87
N ILE A 161 19.83 0.93 4.18
CA ILE A 161 19.38 1.92 3.19
C ILE A 161 20.55 2.79 2.75
N GLU A 162 21.33 3.34 3.69
CA GLU A 162 22.48 4.19 3.39
C GLU A 162 23.53 3.49 2.51
N SER A 163 23.84 2.23 2.81
CA SER A 163 24.80 1.44 2.02
C SER A 163 24.24 1.07 0.64
N CYS A 164 22.93 0.82 0.53
CA CYS A 164 22.27 0.60 -0.74
C CYS A 164 22.33 1.86 -1.61
N THR A 165 21.97 3.02 -1.06
CA THR A 165 21.91 4.29 -1.79
C THR A 165 23.27 4.74 -2.31
N ARG A 166 24.34 4.57 -1.51
CA ARG A 166 25.70 4.97 -1.90
C ARG A 166 26.43 3.93 -2.76
N GLY A 167 25.89 2.72 -2.88
CA GLY A 167 26.54 1.61 -3.55
C GLY A 167 25.95 1.30 -4.93
N GLU A 168 26.66 0.46 -5.67
CA GLU A 168 26.23 -0.07 -6.97
C GLU A 168 24.84 -0.73 -6.95
N PHE A 169 24.39 -1.20 -5.79
CA PHE A 169 23.09 -1.83 -5.67
C PHE A 169 21.94 -0.83 -5.84
N GLY A 170 22.02 0.36 -5.24
CA GLY A 170 21.03 1.43 -5.46
C GLY A 170 21.01 1.87 -6.93
N HIS A 171 22.18 1.99 -7.56
CA HIS A 171 22.29 2.30 -8.98
C HIS A 171 21.59 1.25 -9.85
N ARG A 172 21.78 -0.05 -9.57
CA ARG A 172 21.08 -1.13 -10.27
C ARG A 172 19.56 -1.08 -10.09
N LEU A 173 19.07 -0.74 -8.89
CA LEU A 173 17.63 -0.58 -8.66
C LEU A 173 17.05 0.59 -9.45
N MET A 174 17.77 1.71 -9.51
CA MET A 174 17.38 2.88 -10.31
C MET A 174 17.38 2.56 -11.82
N HIS A 175 18.39 1.84 -12.31
CA HIS A 175 18.42 1.31 -13.68
C HIS A 175 17.23 0.38 -13.97
N GLN A 176 16.88 -0.53 -13.06
CA GLN A 176 15.70 -1.38 -13.22
C GLN A 176 14.40 -0.57 -13.32
N ASN A 177 14.29 0.51 -12.55
CA ASN A 177 13.14 1.42 -12.66
C ASN A 177 13.17 2.20 -13.99
N ALA A 178 14.34 2.58 -14.50
CA ALA A 178 14.50 3.17 -15.82
C ALA A 178 13.96 2.24 -16.91
N VAL A 179 14.39 0.97 -16.91
CA VAL A 179 13.95 -0.05 -17.87
C VAL A 179 12.43 -0.27 -17.80
N LYS A 180 11.86 -0.37 -16.59
CA LYS A 180 10.40 -0.49 -16.41
C LYS A 180 9.65 0.72 -17.00
N THR A 181 10.14 1.92 -16.73
CA THR A 181 9.51 3.16 -17.18
C THR A 181 9.61 3.33 -18.70
N GLN A 182 10.74 2.97 -19.29
CA GLN A 182 10.96 3.00 -20.75
C GLN A 182 10.16 1.93 -21.50
N ALA A 183 9.81 0.83 -20.84
CA ALA A 183 9.00 -0.24 -21.42
C ALA A 183 7.50 0.09 -21.52
N LEU A 184 7.06 1.23 -20.97
CA LEU A 184 5.66 1.66 -21.00
C LEU A 184 5.14 1.80 -22.44
N LYS A 185 3.90 1.33 -22.63
CA LYS A 185 3.17 1.44 -23.90
C LYS A 185 1.75 1.97 -23.62
N PRO A 186 1.40 3.18 -24.10
CA PRO A 186 2.29 4.14 -24.76
C PRO A 186 3.40 4.61 -23.83
N ALA A 187 4.47 5.20 -24.40
CA ALA A 187 5.47 5.87 -23.60
C ALA A 187 4.80 6.96 -22.76
N HIS A 188 5.17 7.07 -21.48
CA HIS A 188 4.62 8.10 -20.62
C HIS A 188 4.97 9.50 -21.14
N LEU A 189 4.04 10.44 -21.01
CA LEU A 189 4.20 11.82 -21.46
C LEU A 189 4.36 12.81 -20.30
N HIS A 190 4.04 12.37 -19.09
CA HIS A 190 4.08 13.14 -17.85
C HIS A 190 4.20 12.18 -16.66
N VAL A 191 4.36 12.76 -15.47
CA VAL A 191 4.21 12.06 -14.19
C VAL A 191 3.25 12.84 -13.28
N PRO A 192 2.53 12.20 -12.34
CA PRO A 192 2.49 10.74 -12.12
C PRO A 192 1.88 10.02 -13.33
N TRP A 193 2.36 8.80 -13.60
CA TRP A 193 1.81 7.92 -14.64
C TRP A 193 1.26 6.66 -14.01
N ILE A 194 -0.04 6.41 -14.18
CA ILE A 194 -0.76 5.34 -13.48
C ILE A 194 -1.23 4.27 -14.45
N THR A 195 -0.86 3.02 -14.17
CA THR A 195 -1.35 1.86 -14.92
C THR A 195 -2.19 0.96 -14.03
N PHE A 196 -3.20 0.33 -14.63
CA PHE A 196 -4.10 -0.62 -13.98
C PHE A 196 -3.97 -1.97 -14.68
N ASN A 197 -3.52 -3.00 -13.95
CA ASN A 197 -3.22 -4.32 -14.50
C ASN A 197 -2.27 -4.28 -15.71
N GLY A 198 -1.29 -3.37 -15.68
CA GLY A 198 -0.32 -3.15 -16.77
C GLY A 198 -0.87 -2.37 -17.97
N GLU A 199 -2.15 -1.97 -17.96
CA GLU A 199 -2.77 -1.19 -19.02
C GLU A 199 -2.87 0.30 -18.64
N TYR A 200 -2.82 1.15 -19.66
CA TYR A 200 -2.95 2.60 -19.54
C TYR A 200 -4.07 3.10 -20.45
N THR A 201 -4.91 3.99 -19.92
CA THR A 201 -5.78 4.86 -20.73
C THR A 201 -5.84 6.24 -20.09
N ASN A 202 -5.92 7.29 -20.91
CA ASN A 202 -6.09 8.66 -20.42
C ASN A 202 -7.33 8.78 -19.52
N GLU A 203 -8.44 8.11 -19.88
CA GLU A 203 -9.68 8.14 -19.08
C GLU A 203 -9.47 7.54 -17.68
N TRP A 204 -8.74 6.43 -17.57
CA TRP A 204 -8.50 5.81 -16.27
C TRP A 204 -7.59 6.64 -15.40
N GLU A 205 -6.54 7.23 -15.98
CA GLU A 205 -5.66 8.13 -15.27
C GLU A 205 -6.39 9.39 -14.78
N ASP A 206 -7.17 10.06 -15.65
CA ASP A 206 -7.97 11.24 -15.29
C ASP A 206 -8.93 10.93 -14.12
N LYS A 207 -9.57 9.75 -14.16
CA LYS A 207 -10.44 9.29 -13.06
C LYS A 207 -9.64 8.95 -11.80
N ALA A 208 -8.46 8.37 -11.94
CA ALA A 208 -7.58 8.04 -10.82
C ALA A 208 -7.14 9.29 -10.06
N MET A 209 -6.82 10.35 -10.78
CA MET A 209 -6.38 11.62 -10.20
C MET A 209 -7.45 12.30 -9.35
N SER A 210 -8.74 11.99 -9.59
CA SER A 210 -9.86 12.54 -8.82
C SER A 210 -10.46 11.57 -7.80
N THR A 211 -10.66 10.31 -8.19
CA THR A 211 -11.34 9.28 -7.39
C THR A 211 -10.75 7.88 -7.62
N LEU A 212 -9.48 7.67 -7.22
CA LEU A 212 -8.81 6.36 -7.36
C LEU A 212 -9.62 5.21 -6.73
N PHE A 213 -10.23 5.45 -5.58
CA PHE A 213 -11.11 4.49 -4.90
C PHE A 213 -12.19 3.91 -5.83
N ASN A 214 -12.88 4.76 -6.57
CA ASN A 214 -13.99 4.34 -7.43
C ASN A 214 -13.51 3.46 -8.58
N ILE A 215 -12.41 3.83 -9.22
CA ILE A 215 -11.87 3.06 -10.35
C ILE A 215 -11.37 1.68 -9.90
N VAL A 216 -10.72 1.56 -8.73
CA VAL A 216 -10.33 0.26 -8.17
C VAL A 216 -11.56 -0.62 -7.92
N CYS A 217 -12.59 -0.05 -7.29
CA CYS A 217 -13.84 -0.76 -7.08
C CYS A 217 -14.48 -1.20 -8.40
N ILE A 218 -14.48 -0.39 -9.45
CA ILE A 218 -15.04 -0.73 -10.77
C ILE A 218 -14.24 -1.86 -11.44
N LEU A 219 -12.91 -1.77 -11.42
CA LEU A 219 -12.02 -2.70 -12.11
C LEU A 219 -11.92 -4.07 -11.41
N TYR A 220 -12.23 -4.14 -10.11
CA TYR A 220 -12.21 -5.40 -9.39
C TYR A 220 -13.36 -6.33 -9.84
N LYS A 221 -12.97 -7.51 -10.34
CA LYS A 221 -13.87 -8.48 -10.97
C LYS A 221 -14.55 -9.44 -9.98
N GLY A 222 -14.12 -9.43 -8.72
CA GLY A 222 -14.62 -10.33 -7.69
C GLY A 222 -15.81 -9.74 -6.92
N ILE A 223 -16.16 -10.40 -5.81
CA ILE A 223 -17.15 -9.87 -4.86
C ILE A 223 -16.59 -8.59 -4.24
N LYS A 224 -17.21 -7.46 -4.58
CA LYS A 224 -16.76 -6.14 -4.14
C LYS A 224 -16.93 -6.00 -2.62
N PRO A 225 -15.91 -5.49 -1.90
CA PRO A 225 -16.05 -5.19 -0.48
C PRO A 225 -17.22 -4.23 -0.23
N PRO A 226 -17.90 -4.29 0.94
CA PRO A 226 -19.04 -3.41 1.23
C PRO A 226 -18.76 -1.92 1.07
N VAL A 227 -17.51 -1.50 1.31
CA VAL A 227 -17.06 -0.12 1.12
C VAL A 227 -17.18 0.35 -0.35
N CYS A 228 -17.04 -0.57 -1.32
CA CYS A 228 -17.22 -0.28 -2.75
C CYS A 228 -18.68 -0.15 -3.16
N THR A 229 -19.63 -0.74 -2.43
CA THR A 229 -21.05 -0.77 -2.80
C THR A 229 -21.90 0.21 -2.00
N GLY A 230 -21.30 0.96 -1.07
CA GLY A 230 -22.03 1.82 -0.14
C GLY A 230 -22.95 1.05 0.81
N ALA A 231 -22.81 -0.28 0.88
CA ALA A 231 -23.61 -1.10 1.77
C ALA A 231 -23.08 -0.89 3.19
N LEU A 232 -23.87 -0.23 4.03
CA LEU A 232 -23.65 -0.24 5.48
C LEU A 232 -23.51 -1.71 5.89
N LYS A 233 -22.39 -2.09 6.52
CA LYS A 233 -22.38 -3.31 7.34
C LYS A 233 -23.64 -3.21 8.19
N LYS A 234 -24.61 -4.12 8.00
CA LYS A 234 -25.69 -4.29 8.97
C LYS A 234 -24.98 -4.70 10.26
N LEU A 235 -24.65 -3.71 11.08
CA LEU A 235 -24.28 -3.94 12.45
C LEU A 235 -25.56 -4.48 13.06
N ASP A 236 -25.63 -5.80 13.19
CA ASP A 236 -26.74 -6.46 13.83
C ASP A 236 -26.71 -6.05 15.31
N ARG A 237 -27.31 -4.89 15.60
CA ARG A 237 -27.44 -4.32 16.95
C ARG A 237 -28.53 -5.03 17.75
N SER A 238 -28.96 -6.23 17.35
CA SER A 238 -29.83 -7.08 18.15
C SER A 238 -29.00 -7.88 19.16
N PHE A 239 -28.38 -7.20 20.11
CA PHE A 239 -27.95 -7.82 21.36
C PHE A 239 -28.34 -6.89 22.51
N CYS A 240 -29.58 -7.06 22.98
CA CYS A 240 -29.96 -6.84 24.37
C CYS A 240 -29.50 -8.03 25.20
#